data_AF-A0A6S6STY7-F1
#
_entry.id   AF-A0A6S6STY7-F1
#
_cell.length_a   1.000
_cell.length_b   1.000
_cell.length_c   1.000
_cell.angle_alpha   90.00
_cell.angle_beta   90.00
_cell.angle_gamma   90.00
#
_symmetry.space_group_name_H-M   'P 1'
#
loop_
_entity.id
_entity.type
_entity.pdbx_description
1 polymer ?
#
loop_
_entity_poly.entity_id
_entity_poly.type
_entity_poly.pdbx_seq_one_letter_code
_entity_poly.pdbx_strand_id
1 'polypeptide(L)'
;MDRYLDQSQNGALLYGEVLEKIRDYYLNYDKNVFEIKALSIMPNHIHFLLKQNDNMTNVMRVLKGGAGHIVNKTLGRSGAV
;
A
#
# COMPACT_ATOMS: atom_id res chain seq x y z
N MET A 1 -13.46 5.16 -12.46
CA MET A 1 -12.01 4.94 -12.30
C MET A 1 -11.75 3.50 -11.93
N ASP A 2 -12.42 3.01 -10.89
CA ASP A 2 -12.28 1.63 -10.39
C ASP A 2 -12.48 0.58 -11.47
N ARG A 3 -13.54 0.67 -12.30
CA ARG A 3 -13.77 -0.30 -13.40
C ARG A 3 -12.60 -0.46 -14.38
N TYR A 4 -11.82 0.58 -14.63
CA TYR A 4 -10.62 0.51 -15.48
C TYR A 4 -9.44 -0.12 -14.73
N LEU A 5 -9.29 0.23 -13.44
CA LEU A 5 -8.28 -0.36 -12.58
C LEU A 5 -8.57 -1.85 -12.38
N ASP A 6 -9.80 -2.25 -12.03
CA ASP A 6 -10.20 -3.63 -11.78
C ASP A 6 -9.99 -4.59 -12.96
N GLN A 7 -10.00 -4.07 -14.19
CA GLN A 7 -9.82 -4.87 -15.41
C GLN A 7 -8.37 -4.93 -15.88
N SER A 8 -7.51 -4.02 -15.42
CA SER A 8 -6.11 -3.96 -15.86
C SER A 8 -5.26 -5.01 -15.16
N GLN A 9 -4.67 -5.92 -15.95
CA GLN A 9 -3.65 -6.87 -15.48
C GLN A 9 -2.29 -6.19 -15.26
N ASN A 10 -2.06 -5.02 -15.88
CA ASN A 10 -0.83 -4.26 -15.67
C ASN A 10 -0.80 -3.73 -14.23
N GLY A 11 0.30 -4.02 -13.52
CA GLY A 11 0.49 -3.60 -12.14
C GLY A 11 -0.25 -4.44 -11.11
N ALA A 12 -0.90 -5.55 -11.52
CA ALA A 12 -1.41 -6.54 -10.58
C ALA A 12 -0.23 -7.25 -9.92
N LEU A 13 0.23 -6.74 -8.77
CA LEU A 13 1.42 -7.20 -8.04
C LEU A 13 1.13 -7.45 -6.55
N LEU A 14 -0.07 -7.07 -6.09
CA LEU A 14 -0.47 -7.08 -4.69
C LEU A 14 -1.20 -8.39 -4.37
N TYR A 15 -0.47 -9.50 -4.44
CA TYR A 15 -0.97 -10.85 -4.16
C TYR A 15 0.06 -11.67 -3.39
N GLY A 16 -0.38 -12.78 -2.79
CA GLY A 16 0.48 -13.69 -2.03
C GLY A 16 1.31 -12.97 -0.96
N GLU A 17 2.62 -13.28 -0.92
CA GLU A 17 3.57 -12.71 0.05
C GLU A 17 3.61 -11.18 0.01
N VAL A 18 3.45 -10.56 -1.15
CA VAL A 18 3.46 -9.09 -1.28
C VAL A 18 2.28 -8.48 -0.51
N LEU A 19 1.09 -9.06 -0.65
CA LEU A 19 -0.11 -8.61 0.05
C LEU A 19 0.06 -8.74 1.57
N GLU A 20 0.54 -9.89 2.04
CA GLU A 20 0.75 -10.15 3.47
C GLU A 20 1.73 -9.15 4.08
N LYS A 21 2.88 -8.93 3.43
CA LYS A 21 3.88 -7.96 3.90
C LYS A 21 3.36 -6.53 3.94
N ILE A 22 2.57 -6.13 2.94
CA ILE A 22 2.00 -4.78 2.88
C ILE A 22 0.94 -4.60 3.97
N ARG A 23 0.05 -5.59 4.17
CA ARG A 23 -0.94 -5.59 5.25
C ARG A 23 -0.24 -5.43 6.59
N ASP A 24 0.74 -6.28 6.87
CA ASP A 24 1.45 -6.29 8.16
C ASP A 24 2.23 -4.99 8.36
N TYR A 25 2.86 -4.48 7.30
CA TYR A 25 3.50 -3.16 7.31
C TYR A 25 2.52 -2.06 7.71
N TYR A 26 1.34 -1.99 7.10
CA TYR A 26 0.36 -0.95 7.45
C TYR A 26 -0.18 -1.10 8.87
N LEU A 27 -0.45 -2.32 9.33
CA LEU A 27 -0.91 -2.57 10.70
C LEU A 27 0.13 -2.15 11.75
N ASN A 28 1.43 -2.24 11.44
CA ASN A 28 2.49 -1.75 12.35
C ASN A 28 2.51 -0.22 12.52
N TYR A 29 1.92 0.53 11.59
CA TYR A 29 1.78 1.99 11.69
C TYR A 29 0.40 2.43 12.19
N ASP A 30 -0.55 1.50 12.34
CA ASP A 30 -1.89 1.79 12.85
C ASP A 30 -1.83 2.37 14.26
N LYS A 31 -2.70 3.35 14.53
CA LYS A 31 -2.77 4.21 15.73
C LYS A 31 -1.53 5.08 15.98
N ASN A 32 -0.45 4.91 15.23
CA ASN A 32 0.76 5.74 15.31
C ASN A 32 0.69 6.86 14.25
N VAL A 33 1.16 6.60 13.03
CA VAL A 33 1.23 7.60 11.94
C VAL A 33 -0.16 7.92 11.37
N PHE A 34 -1.04 6.93 11.39
CA PHE A 34 -2.45 7.03 11.01
C PHE A 34 -3.25 6.01 11.81
N GLU A 35 -4.58 6.14 11.78
CA GLU A 35 -5.50 5.13 12.30
C GLU A 35 -6.34 4.57 11.14
N ILE A 36 -6.24 3.27 10.88
CA ILE A 36 -6.96 2.58 9.81
C ILE A 36 -8.41 2.38 10.26
N LYS A 37 -9.36 2.92 9.48
CA LYS A 37 -10.80 2.66 9.65
C LYS A 37 -11.30 1.59 8.69
N ALA A 38 -10.78 1.58 7.46
CA ALA A 38 -10.97 0.51 6.49
C ALA A 38 -9.76 0.40 5.56
N LEU A 39 -9.45 -0.83 5.15
CA LEU A 39 -8.38 -1.16 4.22
C LEU A 39 -8.90 -2.21 3.24
N SER A 40 -8.76 -1.94 1.95
CA SER A 40 -9.03 -2.89 0.87
C SER A 40 -7.85 -2.94 -0.08
N ILE A 41 -7.23 -4.10 -0.19
CA ILE A 41 -6.10 -4.35 -1.10
C ILE A 41 -6.63 -5.17 -2.27
N MET A 42 -6.68 -4.55 -3.45
CA MET A 42 -6.96 -5.21 -4.72
C MET A 42 -5.64 -5.60 -5.39
N PRO A 43 -5.63 -6.51 -6.38
CA PRO A 43 -4.38 -6.97 -6.99
C PRO A 43 -3.48 -5.85 -7.52
N ASN A 44 -4.04 -4.71 -7.94
CA ASN A 44 -3.30 -3.61 -8.58
C ASN A 44 -3.45 -2.23 -7.91
N HIS A 45 -4.27 -2.09 -6.87
CA HIS A 45 -4.41 -0.84 -6.13
C HIS A 45 -4.90 -1.09 -4.71
N ILE A 46 -4.82 -0.06 -3.86
CA ILE A 46 -5.21 -0.12 -2.45
C ILE A 46 -6.13 1.05 -2.13
N HIS A 47 -7.26 0.78 -1.50
CA HIS A 47 -8.15 1.79 -0.93
C HIS A 47 -7.97 1.86 0.59
N PHE A 48 -7.93 3.09 1.10
CA PHE A 48 -7.84 3.40 2.52
C PHE A 48 -8.98 4.33 2.94
N LEU A 49 -9.58 4.02 4.08
CA LEU A 49 -10.23 5.01 4.93
C LEU A 49 -9.43 5.09 6.22
N LEU A 50 -8.90 6.27 6.54
CA LEU A 50 -8.05 6.46 7.70
C LEU A 50 -8.28 7.81 8.36
N LYS A 51 -7.89 7.91 9.63
CA LYS A 51 -7.69 9.17 10.33
C LYS A 51 -6.19 9.46 10.37
N GLN A 52 -5.82 10.66 9.96
CA GLN A 52 -4.44 11.12 9.95
C GLN A 52 -3.99 11.49 11.37
N ASN A 53 -2.84 10.98 11.82
CA ASN A 53 -2.24 11.28 13.12
C ASN A 53 -0.88 12.01 13.02
N ASP A 54 -0.31 12.09 11.82
CA ASP A 54 0.92 12.84 11.52
C ASP A 54 0.71 13.70 10.26
N ASN A 55 1.65 14.54 9.87
CA ASN A 55 1.58 15.34 8.65
C ASN A 55 1.40 14.47 7.39
N MET A 56 0.67 15.01 6.41
CA MET A 56 0.26 14.27 5.20
C MET A 56 1.48 13.76 4.42
N THR A 57 2.59 14.52 4.40
CA THR A 57 3.83 14.10 3.74
C THR A 57 4.36 12.80 4.35
N ASN A 58 4.40 12.69 5.68
CA ASN A 58 4.84 11.46 6.34
C ASN A 58 3.85 10.31 6.15
N VAL A 59 2.54 10.58 6.23
CA VAL A 59 1.50 9.58 5.97
C VAL A 59 1.66 9.00 4.56
N MET A 60 1.80 9.86 3.54
CA MET A 60 2.00 9.43 2.16
C MET A 60 3.34 8.70 1.95
N ARG A 61 4.41 9.12 2.62
CA ARG A 61 5.70 8.43 2.59
C ARG A 61 5.57 6.99 3.10
N VAL A 62 4.85 6.77 4.20
CA VAL A 62 4.59 5.43 4.73
C VAL A 62 3.67 4.65 3.78
N LEU A 63 2.50 5.19 3.43
CA LEU A 63 1.50 4.47 2.64
C LEU A 63 1.99 4.08 1.24
N LYS A 64 2.61 5.01 0.52
CA LYS A 64 3.03 4.82 -0.88
C LYS A 64 4.50 4.43 -0.98
N GLY A 65 5.39 5.18 -0.32
CA GLY A 65 6.83 4.96 -0.40
C GLY A 65 7.25 3.63 0.25
N GLY A 66 6.78 3.38 1.48
CA GLY A 66 7.03 2.15 2.20
C GLY A 66 6.51 0.91 1.48
N ALA A 67 5.26 0.94 1.04
CA ALA A 67 4.67 -0.16 0.28
C ALA A 67 5.40 -0.40 -1.07
N GLY A 68 5.75 0.67 -1.80
CA GLY A 68 6.53 0.56 -3.03
C GLY A 68 7.90 -0.09 -2.80
N HIS A 69 8.57 0.23 -1.70
CA HIS A 69 9.81 -0.43 -1.31
C HIS A 69 9.62 -1.93 -1.03
N ILE A 70 8.55 -2.31 -0.31
CA ILE A 70 8.21 -3.71 -0.01
C ILE A 70 7.93 -4.50 -1.29
N VAL A 71 7.13 -3.95 -2.21
CA VAL A 71 6.83 -4.58 -3.50
C VAL A 71 8.12 -4.84 -4.27
N ASN A 72 8.95 -3.81 -4.44
CA ASN A 72 10.20 -3.92 -5.19
C ASN A 72 11.16 -4.94 -4.56
N LYS A 73 11.36 -4.89 -3.24
CA LYS A 73 12.23 -5.82 -2.53
C LYS A 73 11.75 -7.27 -2.63
N THR A 74 10.44 -7.49 -2.50
CA THR A 74 9.85 -8.84 -2.55
C THR A 74 9.91 -9.44 -3.95
N LEU A 75 9.80 -8.60 -4.99
CA LEU A 75 9.87 -9.03 -6.39
C LEU A 75 11.30 -9.01 -6.98
N GLY A 76 12.33 -8.71 -6.19
CA GLY A 76 13.71 -8.60 -6.66
C GLY A 76 13.94 -7.47 -7.67
N ARG A 77 13.14 -6.41 -7.62
CA ARG A 77 13.22 -5.24 -8.52
C ARG A 77 13.89 -4.06 -7.82
N SER A 78 14.57 -3.22 -8.59
CA SER A 78 14.90 -1.86 -8.17
C SER A 78 13.76 -0.92 -8.58
N GLY A 79 13.30 -0.09 -7.64
CA GLY A 79 12.32 0.94 -7.96
C GLY A 79 12.92 2.03 -8.86
N ALA A 80 12.09 2.69 -9.67
CA ALA A 80 12.49 3.94 -10.31
C ALA A 80 12.67 5.01 -9.21
N VAL A 81 13.81 5.70 -9.25
CA VAL A 81 14.09 6.90 -8.45
C VAL A 81 13.24 8.05 -8.97
#